data_AF-A0A3S1Q7L9-F1
#
_entry.id   AF-A0A3S1Q7L9-F1
#
_cell.length_a   1.000
_cell.length_b   1.000
_cell.length_c   1.000
_cell.angle_alpha   90.00
_cell.angle_beta   90.00
_cell.angle_gamma   90.00
#
_symmetry.space_group_name_H-M   'P 1'
#
loop_
_entity.id
_entity.type
_entity.pdbx_description
1 polymer ?
#
loop_
_entity_poly.entity_id
_entity_poly.type
_entity_poly.pdbx_seq_one_letter_code
_entity_poly.pdbx_strand_id
1 'polypeptide(L)' 'LYVEDRFRGRRIGEKLLRRVAKECRAAGGVYLRLSVDTDNETAKAFYEKLGIGRSSYEQVQKIVGDAFFAFADAPEE' A
#
# COMPACT_ATOMS: atom_id res chain seq x y z
N LEU A 1 -3.05 -5.53 -2.23
CA LEU A 1 -2.80 -6.98 -2.30
C LEU A 1 -4.07 -7.71 -1.87
N TYR A 2 -4.56 -8.66 -2.65
CA TYR A 2 -5.76 -9.42 -2.31
C TYR A 2 -5.49 -10.92 -2.43
N VAL A 3 -6.01 -11.69 -1.49
CA VAL A 3 -6.02 -13.16 -1.53
C VAL A 3 -7.44 -13.58 -1.19
N GLU A 4 -8.07 -14.30 -2.10
CA GLU A 4 -9.42 -14.85 -1.93
C GLU A 4 -9.49 -15.70 -0.66
N ASP A 5 -10.62 -15.62 0.04
CA ASP A 5 -10.79 -16.10 1.41
C ASP A 5 -10.45 -17.59 1.56
N ARG A 6 -10.87 -18.42 0.62
CA ARG A 6 -10.57 -19.87 0.58
C ARG A 6 -9.08 -20.22 0.50
N PHE A 7 -8.23 -19.25 0.15
CA PHE A 7 -6.79 -19.41 0.03
C PHE A 7 -5.99 -18.68 1.11
N ARG A 8 -6.66 -17.99 2.05
CA ARG A 8 -6.00 -17.35 3.20
C ARG A 8 -5.37 -18.41 4.13
N GLY A 9 -4.43 -17.96 4.98
CA GLY A 9 -3.65 -18.85 5.86
C GLY A 9 -2.53 -19.65 5.17
N ARG A 10 -2.47 -19.67 3.83
CA ARG A 10 -1.47 -20.42 3.05
C ARG A 10 -0.21 -19.62 2.70
N ARG A 11 0.01 -18.49 3.37
CA ARG A 11 1.12 -17.54 3.13
C ARG A 11 1.24 -17.05 1.67
N ILE A 12 0.14 -17.04 0.91
CA ILE A 12 0.14 -16.62 -0.50
C ILE A 12 0.49 -15.15 -0.63
N GLY A 13 -0.07 -14.28 0.22
CA GLY A 13 0.24 -12.86 0.21
C GLY A 13 1.74 -12.58 0.42
N GLU A 14 2.38 -13.30 1.34
CA GLU A 14 3.82 -13.20 1.56
C GLU A 14 4.61 -13.66 0.33
N LYS A 15 4.24 -14.79 -0.27
CA LYS A 15 4.90 -15.29 -1.49
C LYS A 15 4.81 -14.28 -2.64
N LEU A 16 3.65 -13.65 -2.82
CA LEU A 16 3.44 -12.60 -3.83
C LEU A 16 4.35 -11.39 -3.56
N LEU A 17 4.38 -10.88 -2.33
CA LEU A 17 5.24 -9.74 -1.96
C LEU A 17 6.72 -10.05 -2.16
N ARG A 18 7.18 -11.24 -1.76
CA ARG A 18 8.57 -11.68 -1.96
C ARG A 18 8.92 -11.78 -3.44
N ARG A 19 7.99 -12.27 -4.26
CA ARG A 19 8.19 -12.36 -5.72
C ARG A 19 8.35 -10.98 -6.34
N VAL A 20 7.45 -10.05 -6.02
CA VAL A 20 7.52 -8.66 -6.48
C VAL A 20 8.81 -7.99 -6.02
N ALA A 21 9.21 -8.15 -4.76
CA ALA A 21 10.46 -7.59 -4.25
C ALA A 21 11.70 -8.14 -4.98
N LYS A 22 11.72 -9.44 -5.30
CA LYS A 22 12.80 -10.06 -6.07
C LYS A 22 12.88 -9.50 -7.50
N GLU A 23 11.74 -9.34 -8.17
CA GLU A 23 11.68 -8.77 -9.52
C GLU A 23 12.07 -7.29 -9.52
N CYS A 24 11.53 -6.51 -8.58
CA CYS A 24 11.91 -5.12 -8.36
C CYS A 24 13.42 -4.97 -8.17
N ARG A 25 14.02 -5.81 -7.31
CA ARG A 25 15.47 -5.79 -7.07
C ARG A 25 16.28 -6.14 -8.31
N ALA A 26 15.83 -7.10 -9.11
CA ALA A 26 16.48 -7.49 -10.37
C ALA A 26 16.45 -6.36 -11.41
N ALA A 27 15.40 -5.53 -11.38
CA ALA A 27 15.28 -4.34 -12.22
C ALA A 27 16.00 -3.09 -11.66
N GLY A 28 16.76 -3.22 -10.55
CA GLY A 28 17.48 -2.12 -9.92
C GLY A 28 16.66 -1.32 -8.90
N GLY A 29 15.40 -1.69 -8.63
CA GLY A 29 14.60 -1.10 -7.57
C GLY A 29 15.11 -1.47 -6.18
N VAL A 30 14.91 -0.56 -5.21
CA VAL A 30 15.49 -0.66 -3.86
C VAL A 30 14.47 -0.58 -2.73
N TYR A 31 13.18 -0.42 -3.04
CA TYR A 31 12.14 -0.33 -2.02
C TYR A 31 10.79 -0.86 -2.53
N LEU A 32 9.89 -1.13 -1.59
CA LEU A 32 8.49 -1.43 -1.83
C LEU A 32 7.66 -0.48 -0.96
N ARG A 33 6.72 0.24 -1.58
CA ARG A 33 5.77 1.11 -0.86
C ARG A 33 4.37 0.53 -0.93
N LEU A 34 3.68 0.49 0.21
CA LEU A 34 2.32 -0.01 0.33
C LEU A 34 1.49 1.01 1.11
N SER A 35 0.22 1.12 0.77
CA SER A 35 -0.77 1.83 1.57
C SER A 35 -1.78 0.81 2.09
N VAL A 36 -2.24 1.04 3.31
CA VAL A 36 -3.22 0.19 4.00
C VAL A 36 -4.21 1.11 4.71
N ASP A 37 -5.48 0.73 4.70
CA ASP A 37 -6.51 1.48 5.40
C ASP A 37 -6.19 1.54 6.90
N THR A 38 -6.53 2.66 7.52
CA THR A 38 -6.17 2.94 8.91
C THR A 38 -6.93 2.06 9.91
N ASP A 39 -7.97 1.35 9.49
CA ASP A 39 -8.75 0.41 10.29
C ASP A 39 -8.39 -1.06 10.00
N ASN A 40 -7.55 -1.32 9.00
CA ASN A 40 -7.17 -2.68 8.61
C ASN A 40 -6.00 -3.20 9.44
N GLU A 41 -6.25 -3.43 10.74
CA GLU A 41 -5.25 -3.91 11.70
C GLU A 41 -4.63 -5.25 11.31
N THR A 42 -5.41 -6.11 10.64
CA THR A 42 -4.90 -7.41 10.16
C THR A 42 -3.81 -7.22 9.11
N ALA A 43 -4.01 -6.33 8.14
CA ALA A 43 -3.02 -6.06 7.11
C ALA A 43 -1.79 -5.32 7.68
N LYS A 44 -1.98 -4.39 8.63
CA LYS A 44 -0.86 -3.73 9.33
C LYS A 44 0.03 -4.74 10.05
N ALA A 45 -0.54 -5.59 10.90
CA ALA A 45 0.19 -6.62 11.62
C ALA A 45 0.87 -7.63 10.67
N PHE A 46 0.23 -7.92 9.52
CA PHE A 46 0.83 -8.76 8.48
C PHE A 46 2.08 -8.12 7.87
N TYR A 47 2.03 -6.83 7.51
CA TYR A 47 3.19 -6.11 6.96
C TYR A 47 4.32 -5.94 7.98
N GLU A 48 3.99 -5.61 9.23
CA GLU A 48 4.97 -5.51 10.32
C GLU A 48 5.72 -6.83 10.54
N LYS A 49 5.01 -7.98 10.52
CA LYS A 49 5.64 -9.31 10.61
C LYS A 49 6.60 -9.61 9.47
N LEU A 50 6.46 -8.95 8.32
CA LEU A 50 7.36 -9.07 7.17
C LEU A 50 8.52 -8.06 7.22
N GLY A 51 8.62 -7.25 8.27
CA GLY A 51 9.61 -6.17 8.40
C GLY A 51 9.26 -4.92 7.60
N ILE A 52 8.03 -4.82 7.09
CA ILE A 52 7.55 -3.64 6.37
C ILE A 52 6.94 -2.70 7.41
N GLY A 53 7.75 -1.75 7.86
CA GLY A 53 7.35 -0.74 8.84
C GLY A 53 6.54 0.41 8.24
N ARG A 54 5.89 1.18 9.12
CA ARG A 54 5.25 2.45 8.76
C ARG A 54 6.32 3.47 8.36
N SER A 55 6.11 4.16 7.24
CA SER A 55 6.93 5.31 6.86
C SER A 55 6.69 6.46 7.86
N SER A 56 7.75 6.96 8.49
CA SER A 56 7.69 8.06 9.47
C SER A 56 7.79 9.44 8.82
N TYR A 57 8.22 9.52 7.56
CA TYR A 57 8.47 10.75 6.83
C TYR A 57 7.57 10.95 5.60
N GLU A 58 6.74 9.96 5.24
CA GLU A 58 5.74 10.10 4.19
C GLU A 58 4.33 10.24 4.78
N GLN A 59 3.60 11.27 4.36
CA GLN A 59 2.16 11.41 4.61
C GLN A 59 1.43 11.45 3.27
N VAL A 60 0.46 10.54 3.09
CA VAL A 60 -0.39 10.54 1.90
C VAL A 60 -1.44 11.64 2.04
N GLN A 61 -1.48 12.57 1.09
CA GLN A 61 -2.51 13.59 0.95
C GLN A 61 -3.50 13.15 -0.14
N LYS A 62 -4.80 13.41 0.07
CA LYS A 62 -5.84 13.06 -0.90
C LYS A 62 -6.94 14.11 -0.88
N ILE A 63 -7.38 14.52 -2.06
CA ILE A 63 -8.61 15.28 -2.26
C ILE A 63 -9.60 14.37 -2.99
N VAL A 64 -10.86 14.34 -2.54
CA VAL A 64 -11.89 13.41 -3.05
C VAL A 64 -13.27 14.05 -3.04
N GLY A 65 -14.16 13.50 -3.86
CA GLY A 65 -15.57 13.89 -3.88
C GLY A 65 -15.74 15.37 -4.16
N ASP A 66 -16.70 15.99 -3.48
CA ASP A 66 -17.07 17.39 -3.68
C ASP A 66 -15.90 18.36 -3.48
N ALA A 67 -14.97 18.05 -2.57
CA ALA A 67 -13.78 18.86 -2.37
C ALA A 67 -12.87 18.88 -3.61
N PHE A 68 -12.78 17.76 -4.34
CA PHE A 68 -12.00 17.70 -5.58
C PHE A 68 -12.64 18.54 -6.68
N PHE A 69 -13.97 18.46 -6.85
CA PHE A 69 -14.68 19.26 -7.85
C PHE A 69 -14.57 20.76 -7.53
N ALA A 70 -14.80 21.15 -6.28
CA ALA A 70 -14.64 22.54 -5.86
C ALA A 70 -13.21 23.08 -6.09
N PHE A 71 -12.18 22.24 -5.89
CA PHE A 71 -10.80 22.62 -6.19
C PHE A 71 -10.54 22.76 -7.70
N ALA A 72 -11.10 21.85 -8.51
CA ALA A 72 -10.91 21.84 -9.97
C ALA A 72 -11.65 22.99 -10.68
N ASP A 73 -12.80 23.41 -10.15
CA ASP A 73 -13.64 24.46 -10.74
C ASP A 73 -13.25 25.88 -10.28
N ALA A 74 -12.27 26.00 -9.37
CA ALA A 74 -11.78 27.30 -8.91
C ALA A 74 -11.03 28.02 -10.04
N PRO A 75 -11.26 29.34 -10.26
CA PRO A 75 -10.53 30.09 -11.28
C PRO A 75 -9.03 30.17 -10.94
N GLU A 76 -8.18 29.98 -11.95
CA GLU A 76 -6.73 30.20 -11.83
C GLU A 76 -6.44 31.71 -11.70
N GLU A 77 -5.67 32.11 -10.68
CA GLU A 77 -5.20 33.49 -10.49
C GLU A 77 -4.12 33.90 -11.51
#